data_AF-A0A7Y2CGN4-F1
#
_entry.id   AF-A0A7Y2CGN4-F1
#
_cell.length_a   1.000
_cell.length_b   1.000
_cell.length_c   1.000
_cell.angle_alpha   90.00
_cell.angle_beta   90.00
_cell.angle_gamma   90.00
#
_symmetry.space_group_name_H-M   'P 1'
#
loop_
_entity.id
_entity.type
_entity.pdbx_description
1 polymer ?
#
loop_
_entity_poly.entity_id
_entity_poly.type
_entity_poly.pdbx_seq_one_letter_code
_entity_poly.pdbx_strand_id
1 'polypeptide(L)'
;MANEKQESAEKSAEEVERAAQELKEAAESAKESADALAAASDQASGLVGQIAEVASSGPSEFVFLATIFVLAIFVGYYVVWSVTPALHTPLMSVTNAISSVVIVGALIAVGADLANSAAGGWSKLLGFVAVALASVNIFGGFLVTQRMLEMYKKKER
;
A
#
# COMPACT_ATOMS: atom_id res chain seq x y z
N MET A 1 15.37 57.15 -60.75
CA MET A 1 16.11 55.88 -60.49
C MET A 1 16.91 55.85 -59.20
N ALA A 2 17.43 56.97 -58.65
CA ALA A 2 18.11 56.95 -57.34
C ALA A 2 17.16 57.04 -56.13
N ASN A 3 16.06 57.79 -56.24
CA ASN A 3 15.14 58.05 -55.12
C ASN A 3 14.21 56.86 -54.77
N GLU A 4 13.78 56.08 -55.76
CA GLU A 4 12.87 54.92 -55.55
C GLU A 4 13.56 53.75 -54.82
N LYS A 5 14.89 53.64 -54.93
CA LYS A 5 15.66 52.59 -54.24
C LYS A 5 15.88 52.90 -52.75
N GLN A 6 15.93 54.19 -52.37
CA GLN A 6 16.05 54.59 -50.96
C GLN A 6 14.72 54.43 -50.23
N GLU A 7 13.61 54.83 -50.85
CA GLU A 7 12.26 54.69 -50.29
C GLU A 7 11.84 53.21 -50.13
N SER A 8 12.24 52.35 -51.08
CA SER A 8 12.02 50.90 -50.97
C SER A 8 12.88 50.23 -49.89
N ALA A 9 14.05 50.78 -49.57
CA ALA A 9 14.95 50.25 -48.54
C ALA A 9 14.52 50.69 -47.12
N GLU A 10 13.97 51.90 -46.97
CA GLU A 10 13.41 52.38 -45.71
C GLU A 10 12.11 51.68 -45.36
N LYS A 11 11.22 51.46 -46.35
CA LYS A 11 9.96 50.73 -46.14
C LYS A 11 10.18 49.26 -45.74
N SER A 12 11.21 48.63 -46.29
CA SER A 12 11.59 47.26 -45.89
C SER A 12 12.28 47.20 -44.53
N ALA A 13 12.93 48.28 -44.07
CA ALA A 13 13.45 48.39 -42.71
C ALA A 13 12.31 48.60 -41.68
N GLU A 14 11.30 49.41 -41.99
CA GLU A 14 10.12 49.60 -41.13
C GLU A 14 9.25 48.33 -41.02
N GLU A 15 9.13 47.55 -42.09
CA GLU A 15 8.45 46.25 -42.08
C GLU A 15 9.20 45.23 -41.21
N VAL A 16 10.53 45.26 -41.21
CA VAL A 16 11.37 44.42 -40.35
C VAL A 16 11.26 44.84 -38.88
N GLU A 17 11.17 46.14 -38.59
CA GLU A 17 11.01 46.66 -37.23
C GLU A 17 9.61 46.36 -36.66
N ARG A 18 8.56 46.47 -37.49
CA ARG A 18 7.21 46.03 -37.13
C ARG A 18 7.13 44.53 -36.90
N ALA A 19 7.74 43.73 -37.78
CA ALA A 19 7.83 42.28 -37.58
C ALA A 19 8.60 41.91 -36.29
N ALA A 20 9.63 42.68 -35.93
CA ALA A 20 10.37 42.49 -34.69
C ALA A 20 9.55 42.89 -33.43
N GLN A 21 8.66 43.88 -33.54
CA GLN A 21 7.74 44.27 -32.46
C GLN A 21 6.64 43.22 -32.26
N GLU A 22 6.02 42.73 -33.33
CA GLU A 22 5.01 41.66 -33.28
C GLU A 22 5.58 40.37 -32.67
N LEU A 23 6.84 40.03 -33.00
CA LEU A 23 7.53 38.88 -32.40
C LEU A 23 7.80 39.06 -30.90
N LYS A 24 8.08 40.29 -30.43
CA LYS A 24 8.26 40.57 -29.00
C LYS A 24 6.95 40.48 -28.23
N GLU A 25 5.86 41.03 -28.77
CA GLU A 25 4.53 40.92 -28.17
C GLU A 25 4.04 39.46 -28.13
N ALA A 26 4.31 38.69 -29.17
CA ALA A 26 4.05 37.25 -29.19
C ALA A 26 4.90 36.48 -28.16
N ALA A 27 6.16 36.88 -27.94
CA ALA A 27 7.01 36.28 -26.92
C ALA A 27 6.59 36.63 -25.50
N GLU A 28 6.10 37.86 -25.27
CA GLU A 28 5.62 38.32 -23.96
C GLU A 28 4.32 37.62 -23.57
N SER A 29 3.37 37.47 -24.49
CA SER A 29 2.14 36.68 -24.28
C SER A 29 2.39 35.17 -24.14
N ALA A 30 3.41 34.63 -24.82
CA ALA A 30 3.86 33.24 -24.61
C ALA A 30 4.48 33.04 -23.22
N LYS A 31 5.18 34.05 -22.69
CA LYS A 31 5.76 34.00 -21.34
C LYS A 31 4.69 34.11 -20.26
N GLU A 32 3.70 34.99 -20.43
CA GLU A 32 2.58 35.14 -19.50
C GLU A 32 1.72 33.86 -19.41
N SER A 33 1.49 33.19 -20.54
CA SER A 33 0.79 31.89 -20.57
C SER A 33 1.62 30.76 -19.97
N ALA A 34 2.96 30.80 -20.12
CA ALA A 34 3.86 29.86 -19.44
C ALA A 34 3.90 30.08 -17.91
N ASP A 35 3.90 31.33 -17.45
CA ASP A 35 3.87 31.68 -16.02
C ASP A 35 2.51 31.33 -15.40
N ALA A 36 1.40 31.53 -16.13
CA ALA A 36 0.07 31.10 -15.72
C ALA A 36 -0.05 29.58 -15.63
N LEU A 37 0.58 28.84 -16.55
CA LEU A 37 0.60 27.37 -16.55
C LEU A 37 1.49 26.83 -15.41
N ALA A 38 2.61 27.50 -15.12
CA ALA A 38 3.47 27.18 -13.98
C ALA A 38 2.72 27.39 -12.65
N ALA A 39 2.00 28.51 -12.50
CA ALA A 39 1.18 28.77 -11.32
C ALA A 39 0.02 27.75 -11.18
N ALA A 40 -0.62 27.36 -12.29
CA ALA A 40 -1.64 26.32 -12.30
C ALA A 40 -1.07 24.93 -11.95
N SER A 41 0.16 24.63 -12.39
CA SER A 41 0.88 23.38 -12.06
C SER A 41 1.30 23.33 -10.60
N ASP A 42 1.73 24.45 -10.01
CA ASP A 42 2.06 24.54 -8.58
C ASP A 42 0.80 24.38 -7.73
N GLN A 43 -0.33 24.97 -8.15
CA GLN A 43 -1.61 24.79 -7.48
C GLN A 43 -2.12 23.35 -7.59
N ALA A 44 -1.98 22.72 -8.76
CA ALA A 44 -2.31 21.31 -8.96
C ALA A 44 -1.41 20.39 -8.12
N SER A 45 -0.12 20.68 -8.03
CA SER A 45 0.83 19.94 -7.19
C SER A 45 0.54 20.11 -5.70
N GLY A 46 0.13 21.31 -5.27
CA GLY A 46 -0.30 21.58 -3.90
C GLY A 46 -1.58 20.84 -3.52
N LEU A 47 -2.56 20.76 -4.44
CA LEU A 47 -3.78 19.98 -4.24
C LEU A 47 -3.50 18.47 -4.19
N VAL A 48 -2.62 17.95 -5.06
CA VAL A 48 -2.18 16.55 -5.02
C VAL A 48 -1.44 16.24 -3.71
N GLY A 49 -0.59 17.16 -3.24
CA GLY A 49 0.09 17.06 -1.95
C GLY A 49 -0.89 17.01 -0.78
N GLN A 50 -1.91 17.88 -0.77
CA GLN A 50 -2.95 17.90 0.26
C GLN A 50 -3.82 16.63 0.25
N ILE A 51 -4.16 16.09 -0.92
CA ILE A 51 -4.91 14.83 -1.03
C ILE A 51 -4.05 13.66 -0.51
N ALA A 52 -2.77 13.62 -0.83
CA ALA A 52 -1.84 12.61 -0.32
C ALA A 52 -1.66 12.72 1.20
N GLU A 53 -1.57 13.95 1.72
CA GLU A 53 -1.43 14.21 3.16
C GLU A 53 -2.71 13.83 3.91
N VAL A 54 -3.89 14.15 3.38
CA VAL A 54 -5.19 13.70 3.93
C VAL A 54 -5.38 12.19 3.84
N ALA A 55 -4.91 11.54 2.78
CA ALA A 55 -4.91 10.08 2.68
C ALA A 55 -3.97 9.44 3.71
N SER A 56 -2.87 10.13 4.06
CA SER A 56 -1.93 9.71 5.10
C SER A 56 -2.32 10.15 6.52
N SER A 57 -3.26 11.10 6.66
CA SER A 57 -3.84 11.55 7.94
C SER A 57 -4.92 10.59 8.45
N GLY A 58 -4.80 9.30 8.12
CA GLY A 58 -5.57 8.25 8.76
C GLY A 58 -5.25 8.17 10.25
N PRO A 59 -6.01 7.36 11.02
CA PRO A 59 -5.62 7.05 12.39
C PRO A 59 -4.16 6.60 12.42
N SER A 60 -3.40 6.98 13.44
CA SER A 60 -2.03 6.51 13.59
C SER A 60 -1.97 4.99 13.41
N GLU A 61 -0.89 4.45 12.85
CA GLU A 61 -0.76 3.00 12.56
C GLU A 61 -1.21 2.14 13.74
N PHE A 62 -0.87 2.57 14.96
CA PHE A 62 -1.35 1.95 16.19
C PHE A 62 -2.88 1.97 16.34
N VAL A 63 -3.54 3.13 16.17
CA VAL A 63 -5.00 3.25 16.25
C VAL A 63 -5.68 2.44 15.15
N PHE A 64 -5.09 2.39 13.95
CA PHE A 64 -5.57 1.56 12.85
C PHE A 64 -5.52 0.07 13.21
N LEU A 65 -4.37 -0.45 13.65
CA LEU A 65 -4.19 -1.83 14.11
C LEU A 65 -5.09 -2.14 15.33
N ALA A 66 -5.22 -1.21 16.26
CA ALA A 66 -6.08 -1.36 17.43
C ALA A 66 -7.57 -1.43 17.04
N THR A 67 -7.99 -0.66 16.04
CA THR A 67 -9.35 -0.72 15.50
C THR A 67 -9.62 -2.10 14.88
N ILE A 68 -8.69 -2.60 14.05
CA ILE A 68 -8.80 -3.96 13.48
C ILE A 68 -8.84 -5.01 14.59
N PHE A 69 -8.00 -4.89 15.61
CA PHE A 69 -7.96 -5.81 16.74
C PHE A 69 -9.30 -5.84 17.49
N VAL A 70 -9.87 -4.68 17.82
CA VAL A 70 -11.15 -4.57 18.52
C VAL A 70 -12.29 -5.14 17.65
N LEU A 71 -12.34 -4.80 16.36
CA LEU A 71 -13.33 -5.36 15.43
C LEU A 71 -13.19 -6.87 15.28
N ALA A 72 -11.97 -7.40 15.23
CA ALA A 72 -11.72 -8.84 15.17
C ALA A 72 -12.22 -9.58 16.44
N ILE A 73 -12.12 -8.96 17.62
CA ILE A 73 -12.71 -9.52 18.86
C ILE A 73 -14.23 -9.62 18.74
N PHE A 74 -14.89 -8.56 18.28
CA PHE A 74 -16.35 -8.58 18.08
C PHE A 74 -16.75 -9.69 17.10
N VAL A 75 -16.09 -9.77 15.94
CA VAL A 75 -16.35 -10.82 14.96
C VAL A 75 -16.12 -12.22 15.56
N GLY A 76 -15.00 -12.42 16.25
CA GLY A 76 -14.68 -13.69 16.90
C GLY A 76 -15.72 -14.13 17.92
N TYR A 77 -16.22 -13.20 18.75
CA TYR A 77 -17.29 -13.47 19.71
C TYR A 77 -18.57 -13.97 19.01
N TYR A 78 -19.04 -13.25 17.98
CA TYR A 78 -20.27 -13.63 17.27
C TYR A 78 -20.13 -14.95 16.50
N VAL A 79 -18.96 -15.23 15.94
CA VAL A 79 -18.68 -16.49 15.21
C VAL A 79 -18.73 -17.69 16.14
N VAL A 80 -18.12 -17.61 17.33
CA VAL A 80 -18.10 -18.72 18.29
C VAL A 80 -19.45 -18.90 18.99
N TRP A 81 -20.19 -17.82 19.24
CA TRP A 81 -21.47 -17.90 19.93
C TRP A 81 -22.61 -18.49 19.07
N SER A 82 -22.43 -18.48 17.74
CA SER A 82 -23.45 -18.94 16.77
C SER A 82 -23.31 -20.42 16.40
N VAL A 83 -22.67 -21.24 17.23
CA VAL A 83 -22.41 -22.67 16.96
C VAL A 83 -23.32 -23.60 17.75
N THR A 84 -23.64 -24.76 17.18
CA THR A 84 -24.46 -25.78 17.87
C THR A 84 -23.70 -26.38 19.06
N PRO A 85 -24.33 -26.64 20.23
CA PRO A 85 -23.64 -27.14 21.42
C PRO A 85 -22.86 -28.45 21.22
N ALA A 86 -23.30 -29.30 20.30
CA ALA A 86 -22.62 -30.54 19.93
C ALA A 86 -21.23 -30.33 19.30
N LEU A 87 -20.93 -29.10 18.84
CA LEU A 87 -19.70 -28.75 18.14
C LEU A 87 -18.69 -28.01 19.02
N HIS A 88 -18.94 -27.77 20.30
CA HIS A 88 -17.96 -27.08 21.16
C HIS A 88 -16.61 -27.82 21.25
N THR A 89 -16.63 -29.16 21.32
CA THR A 89 -15.40 -29.96 21.37
C THR A 89 -14.64 -29.93 20.04
N PRO A 90 -15.27 -30.15 18.86
CA PRO A 90 -14.63 -29.88 17.58
C PRO A 90 -14.14 -28.44 17.41
N LEU A 91 -14.92 -27.46 17.87
CA LEU A 91 -14.57 -26.05 17.77
C LEU A 91 -13.34 -25.70 18.60
N MET A 92 -13.20 -26.31 19.78
CA MET A 92 -11.99 -26.17 20.60
C MET A 92 -10.75 -26.71 19.88
N SER A 93 -10.89 -27.79 19.11
CA SER A 93 -9.79 -28.32 18.28
C SER A 93 -9.47 -27.40 17.08
N VAL A 94 -10.50 -26.83 16.44
CA VAL A 94 -10.32 -25.85 15.35
C VAL A 94 -9.60 -24.59 15.85
N THR A 95 -9.98 -24.05 17.01
CA THR A 95 -9.31 -22.84 17.53
C THR A 95 -7.85 -23.10 17.91
N ASN A 96 -7.51 -24.32 18.34
CA ASN A 96 -6.12 -24.74 18.51
C ASN A 96 -5.35 -24.71 17.17
N ALA A 97 -5.95 -25.21 16.08
CA ALA A 97 -5.34 -25.14 14.76
C ALA A 97 -5.19 -23.68 14.26
N ILE A 98 -6.21 -22.83 14.44
CA ILE A 98 -6.20 -21.41 14.04
C ILE A 98 -5.10 -20.64 14.79
N SER A 99 -4.85 -20.96 16.07
CA SER A 99 -3.78 -20.34 16.85
C SER A 99 -2.38 -20.48 16.22
N SER A 100 -2.22 -21.42 15.27
CA SER A 100 -0.97 -21.63 14.54
C SER A 100 -0.58 -20.51 13.57
N VAL A 101 -1.35 -19.41 13.51
CA VAL A 101 -0.95 -18.16 12.80
C VAL A 101 0.43 -17.65 13.21
N VAL A 102 0.91 -18.05 14.40
CA VAL A 102 2.28 -17.81 14.90
C VAL A 102 3.37 -18.21 13.89
N ILE A 103 3.10 -19.14 12.96
CA ILE A 103 4.07 -19.49 11.90
C ILE A 103 4.49 -18.29 11.04
N VAL A 104 3.61 -17.30 10.84
CA VAL A 104 3.93 -16.07 10.10
C VAL A 104 5.05 -15.31 10.82
N GLY A 105 4.95 -15.18 12.14
CA GLY A 105 5.99 -14.55 12.96
C GLY A 105 7.30 -15.35 12.95
N ALA A 106 7.22 -16.68 13.00
CA ALA A 106 8.39 -17.55 12.93
C ALA A 106 9.14 -17.42 11.58
N LEU A 107 8.41 -17.35 10.47
CA LEU A 107 8.99 -17.14 9.14
C LEU A 107 9.67 -15.77 9.01
N ILE A 108 9.05 -14.72 9.55
CA ILE A 108 9.66 -13.38 9.60
C ILE A 108 10.94 -13.41 10.43
N ALA A 109 10.95 -14.09 11.58
CA ALA A 109 12.13 -14.20 12.44
C ALA A 109 13.29 -14.94 11.75
N VAL A 110 13.01 -16.01 11.00
CA VAL A 110 14.02 -16.70 10.19
C VAL A 110 14.51 -15.83 9.03
N GLY A 111 13.60 -15.10 8.37
CA GLY A 111 13.93 -14.23 7.24
C GLY A 111 14.74 -12.99 7.63
N ALA A 112 14.53 -12.45 8.83
CA ALA A 112 15.22 -11.26 9.33
C ALA A 112 16.74 -11.49 9.54
N ASP A 113 17.16 -12.72 9.83
CA ASP A 113 18.57 -13.08 9.99
C ASP A 113 19.36 -13.05 8.67
N LEU A 114 18.67 -13.17 7.52
CA LEU A 114 19.31 -13.03 6.21
C LEU A 114 19.76 -11.59 5.93
N ALA A 115 19.11 -10.60 6.56
CA ALA A 115 19.39 -9.18 6.38
C ALA A 115 20.35 -8.58 7.44
N ASN A 116 20.46 -9.20 8.62
CA ASN A 116 21.29 -8.72 9.72
C ASN A 116 22.18 -9.85 10.27
N SER A 117 23.39 -9.97 9.73
CA SER A 117 24.45 -10.87 10.22
C SER A 117 24.94 -10.58 11.65
N ALA A 118 24.28 -9.69 12.39
CA ALA A 118 24.69 -9.20 13.70
C ALA A 118 24.25 -10.10 14.87
N ALA A 119 23.25 -10.96 14.69
CA ALA A 119 22.75 -11.87 15.72
C ALA A 119 23.26 -13.30 15.49
N GLY A 120 24.58 -13.48 15.59
CA GLY A 120 25.29 -14.69 15.17
C GLY A 120 24.54 -16.01 15.42
N GLY A 121 24.02 -16.63 14.36
CA GLY A 121 23.49 -18.01 14.30
C GLY A 121 22.29 -18.38 15.18
N TRP A 122 22.11 -17.74 16.34
CA TRP A 122 21.08 -18.08 17.34
C TRP A 122 19.68 -17.71 16.86
N SER A 123 19.51 -16.58 16.17
CA SER A 123 18.22 -16.18 15.60
C SER A 123 17.71 -17.18 14.57
N LYS A 124 18.61 -17.69 13.71
CA LYS A 124 18.29 -18.73 12.74
C LYS A 124 17.93 -20.06 13.39
N LEU A 125 18.68 -20.47 14.42
CA LEU A 125 18.39 -21.70 15.16
C LEU A 125 17.03 -21.62 15.87
N LEU A 126 16.77 -20.52 16.58
CA LEU A 126 15.51 -20.30 17.28
C LEU A 126 14.34 -20.14 16.31
N GLY A 127 14.53 -19.44 15.20
CA GLY A 127 13.54 -19.34 14.14
C GLY A 127 13.22 -20.68 13.48
N PHE A 128 14.24 -21.51 13.21
CA PHE A 128 14.04 -22.87 12.70
C PHE A 128 13.25 -23.75 13.67
N VAL A 129 13.59 -23.70 14.96
CA VAL A 129 12.85 -24.40 16.02
C VAL A 129 11.41 -23.87 16.11
N ALA A 130 11.21 -22.55 16.03
CA ALA A 130 9.89 -21.94 16.04
C ALA A 130 9.02 -22.41 14.85
N VAL A 131 9.60 -22.48 13.64
CA VAL A 131 8.90 -23.02 12.46
C VAL A 131 8.57 -24.50 12.63
N ALA A 132 9.50 -25.30 13.17
CA ALA A 132 9.26 -26.72 13.44
C ALA A 132 8.11 -26.92 14.44
N LEU A 133 8.12 -26.20 15.56
CA LEU A 133 7.07 -26.26 16.58
C LEU A 133 5.72 -25.75 16.05
N ALA A 134 5.73 -24.65 15.29
CA ALA A 134 4.52 -24.13 14.66
C ALA A 134 3.93 -25.14 13.66
N SER A 135 4.77 -25.82 12.88
CA SER A 135 4.34 -26.86 11.94
C SER A 135 3.64 -28.02 12.65
N VAL A 136 4.18 -28.48 13.79
CA VAL A 136 3.54 -29.53 14.60
C VAL A 136 2.15 -29.10 15.08
N ASN A 137 1.99 -27.84 15.50
CA ASN A 137 0.69 -27.30 15.91
C ASN A 137 -0.31 -27.24 14.74
N ILE A 138 0.13 -26.81 13.55
CA ILE A 138 -0.70 -26.80 12.33
C ILE A 138 -1.18 -28.21 12.02
N PHE A 139 -0.25 -29.13 11.77
CA PHE A 139 -0.59 -30.47 11.31
C PHE A 139 -1.33 -31.27 12.38
N GLY A 140 -0.91 -31.17 13.64
CA GLY A 140 -1.58 -31.82 14.76
C GLY A 140 -3.00 -31.30 14.98
N GLY A 141 -3.17 -29.97 14.97
CA GLY A 141 -4.47 -29.33 15.14
C GLY A 141 -5.46 -29.71 14.04
N PHE A 142 -5.05 -29.69 12.77
CA PHE A 142 -5.94 -30.04 11.66
C PHE A 142 -6.26 -31.54 11.59
N LEU A 143 -5.31 -32.43 11.87
CA LEU A 143 -5.52 -33.88 11.81
C LEU A 143 -6.46 -34.37 12.92
N VAL A 144 -6.30 -33.85 14.13
CA VAL A 144 -7.21 -34.16 15.25
C VAL A 144 -8.61 -33.63 14.98
N THR A 145 -8.72 -32.39 14.47
CA THR A 145 -10.00 -31.78 14.12
C THR A 145 -10.73 -32.60 13.06
N GLN A 146 -10.03 -33.06 12.02
CA GLN A 146 -10.63 -33.90 10.98
C GLN A 146 -11.17 -35.21 11.56
N ARG A 147 -10.38 -35.90 12.40
CA ARG A 147 -10.86 -37.10 13.11
C ARG A 147 -12.06 -36.83 14.00
N MET A 148 -12.11 -35.68 14.67
CA MET A 148 -13.26 -35.29 15.49
C MET A 148 -14.51 -35.07 14.64
N LEU A 149 -14.39 -34.39 13.50
CA LEU A 149 -15.52 -34.11 12.60
C LEU A 149 -15.98 -35.35 11.82
N GLU A 150 -15.07 -36.29 11.51
CA GLU A 150 -15.41 -37.57 10.89
C GLU A 150 -16.32 -38.42 11.76
N MET A 151 -16.23 -38.32 13.08
CA MET A 151 -17.13 -39.02 14.01
C MET A 151 -18.58 -38.51 13.98
N TYR A 152 -18.82 -37.30 13.44
CA TYR A 152 -20.17 -36.75 13.26
C TYR A 152 -20.76 -37.02 11.86
N LYS A 153 -19.98 -37.58 10.93
CA LYS A 153 -20.49 -38.01 9.64
C LYS A 153 -21.26 -39.33 9.84
N LYS A 154 -22.52 -39.37 9.40
CA LYS A 154 -23.25 -40.65 9.30
C LYS A 154 -22.44 -41.59 8.42
N LYS A 155 -22.14 -42.77 8.94
CA LYS A 155 -21.55 -43.87 8.17
C LYS A 155 -22.42 -44.07 6.92
N GLU A 156 -21.86 -43.92 5.73
CA GLU A 156 -22.51 -44.47 4.55
C GLU A 156 -22.50 -45.99 4.71
N ARG A 157 -23.67 -46.50 5.07
CA ARG A 157 -24.08 -47.91 5.32
C ARG A 157 -23.96 -48.41 6.75
#